data_AF-A0A7S4N1X5-F1
#
_entry.id   AF-A0A7S4N1X5-F1
#
_cell.length_a   1.000
_cell.length_b   1.000
_cell.length_c   1.000
_cell.angle_alpha   90.00
_cell.angle_beta   90.00
_cell.angle_gamma   90.00
#
_symmetry.space_group_name_H-M   'P 1'
#
loop_
_entity.id
_entity.type
_entity.pdbx_description
1 polymer ?
#
loop_
_entity_poly.entity_id
_entity_poly.type
_entity_poly.pdbx_seq_one_letter_code
_entity_poly.pdbx_strand_id
1 'polypeptide(L)'
;RVVDLSALVMKEDAAVWVVDVHVTCLNHGGNLEDASMLAVLSALVDTKLPAVEMKENDVMAEVEGDSVPLVIQSFPISHTFALFDFGDVPVKVLVDPTDE
;
A
#
# COMPACT_ATOMS: atom_id res chain seq x y z
N ARG A 1 -8.85 7.38 -3.61
CA ARG A 1 -8.63 6.16 -2.81
C ARG A 1 -7.62 5.33 -3.59
N VAL A 2 -6.69 4.62 -2.95
CA VAL A 2 -5.61 3.90 -3.65
C VAL A 2 -6.12 2.62 -4.30
N VAL A 3 -6.85 1.80 -3.53
CA VAL A 3 -7.43 0.54 -3.99
C VAL A 3 -8.94 0.70 -4.16
N ASP A 4 -9.46 0.16 -5.27
CA ASP A 4 -10.90 0.04 -5.48
C ASP A 4 -11.46 -1.18 -4.72
N LEU A 5 -12.21 -0.93 -3.66
CA LEU A 5 -12.79 -2.02 -2.86
C LEU A 5 -13.88 -2.80 -3.61
N SER A 6 -14.52 -2.19 -4.61
CA SER A 6 -15.51 -2.91 -5.43
C SER A 6 -14.86 -3.93 -6.36
N ALA A 7 -13.62 -3.66 -6.80
CA ALA A 7 -12.82 -4.60 -7.59
C ALA A 7 -12.36 -5.83 -6.79
N LEU A 8 -12.51 -5.82 -5.45
CA LEU A 8 -12.19 -6.96 -4.59
C LEU A 8 -13.37 -7.91 -4.40
N VAL A 9 -14.57 -7.55 -4.85
CA VAL A 9 -15.76 -8.39 -4.69
C VAL A 9 -15.73 -9.53 -5.70
N MET A 10 -15.72 -10.78 -5.20
CA MET A 10 -15.82 -11.96 -6.04
C MET A 10 -17.28 -12.35 -6.27
N LYS A 11 -18.08 -12.35 -5.19
CA LYS A 11 -19.52 -12.64 -5.20
C LYS A 11 -20.18 -11.80 -4.12
N GLU A 12 -21.15 -10.98 -4.53
CA GLU A 12 -21.92 -10.13 -3.61
C GLU A 12 -22.50 -10.96 -2.46
N ASP A 13 -22.43 -10.41 -1.25
CA ASP A 13 -22.91 -11.01 0.00
C ASP A 13 -22.34 -12.41 0.35
N ALA A 14 -21.31 -12.88 -0.36
CA ALA A 14 -20.73 -14.20 -0.15
C ALA A 14 -19.21 -14.16 0.07
N ALA A 15 -18.46 -13.47 -0.80
CA ALA A 15 -17.01 -13.48 -0.72
C ALA A 15 -16.34 -12.28 -1.40
N VAL A 16 -15.29 -11.81 -0.74
CA VAL A 16 -14.45 -10.70 -1.16
C VAL A 16 -12.99 -11.02 -0.89
N TRP A 17 -12.10 -10.44 -1.67
CA TRP A 17 -10.68 -10.42 -1.36
C TRP A 17 -10.39 -9.50 -0.19
N VAL A 18 -9.51 -9.94 0.71
CA VAL A 18 -8.95 -9.12 1.79
C VAL A 18 -7.47 -8.91 1.47
N VAL A 19 -7.09 -7.67 1.24
CA VAL A 19 -5.70 -7.28 1.04
C VAL A 19 -5.15 -6.83 2.39
N ASP A 20 -4.17 -7.56 2.91
CA ASP A 20 -3.46 -7.22 4.14
C ASP A 20 -2.02 -6.81 3.79
N VAL A 21 -1.52 -5.74 4.39
CA VAL A 21 -0.23 -5.14 4.06
C VAL A 21 0.64 -5.09 5.32
N HIS A 22 1.78 -5.77 5.26
CA HIS A 22 2.72 -5.87 6.37
C HIS A 22 4.01 -5.14 6.00
N VAL A 23 4.38 -4.14 6.79
CA VAL A 23 5.62 -3.39 6.62
C VAL A 23 6.59 -3.79 7.73
N THR A 24 7.77 -4.28 7.34
CA THR A 24 8.85 -4.60 8.28
C THR A 24 10.05 -3.71 8.01
N CYS A 25 10.49 -2.99 9.03
CA CYS A 25 11.63 -2.07 8.93
C CYS A 25 12.93 -2.85 9.14
N LEU A 26 13.76 -2.95 8.10
CA LEU A 26 15.01 -3.72 8.15
C LEU A 26 16.18 -2.90 8.70
N ASN A 27 16.19 -1.60 8.41
CA ASN A 27 17.17 -0.65 8.90
C ASN A 27 16.49 0.70 9.10
N HIS A 28 16.91 1.44 10.12
CA HIS A 28 16.40 2.77 10.42
C HIS A 28 17.52 3.79 10.19
N GLY A 29 17.50 4.49 9.05
CA GLY A 29 18.46 5.55 8.70
C GLY A 29 17.81 6.92 8.51
N GLY A 30 16.65 7.15 9.11
CA GLY A 30 15.82 8.34 8.89
C GLY A 30 14.64 8.09 7.96
N ASN A 31 13.78 9.11 7.87
CA ASN A 31 12.59 9.20 7.01
C ASN A 31 11.81 7.88 6.76
N LEU A 32 11.53 7.13 7.83
CA LEU A 32 10.93 5.81 7.73
C LEU A 32 9.50 5.84 7.16
N GLU A 33 8.77 6.93 7.36
CA GLU A 33 7.41 7.12 6.88
C GLU A 33 7.38 7.13 5.34
N ASP A 34 8.23 7.93 4.69
CA ASP A 34 8.25 8.01 3.22
C ASP A 34 8.76 6.71 2.60
N ALA A 35 9.76 6.07 3.22
CA ALA A 35 10.23 4.75 2.82
C ALA A 35 9.12 3.69 2.92
N SER A 36 8.34 3.71 4.01
CA SER A 36 7.23 2.77 4.23
C SER A 36 6.10 3.01 3.23
N MET A 37 5.76 4.27 2.95
CA MET A 37 4.72 4.63 2.00
C MET A 37 5.07 4.16 0.58
N LEU A 38 6.31 4.37 0.15
CA LEU A 38 6.82 3.86 -1.13
C LEU A 38 6.83 2.34 -1.19
N ALA A 39 7.23 1.67 -0.10
CA ALA A 39 7.22 0.21 -0.01
C ALA A 39 5.80 -0.36 -0.15
N VAL A 40 4.83 0.20 0.57
CA VAL A 40 3.41 -0.18 0.48
C VAL A 40 2.87 0.02 -0.92
N LEU A 41 3.08 1.20 -1.52
CA LEU A 41 2.59 1.50 -2.86
C LEU A 41 3.20 0.56 -3.90
N SER A 42 4.51 0.29 -3.81
CA SER A 42 5.21 -0.64 -4.69
C SER A 42 4.66 -2.06 -4.55
N ALA A 43 4.44 -2.53 -3.32
CA ALA A 43 3.88 -3.84 -3.06
C ALA A 43 2.45 -3.97 -3.61
N LEU A 44 1.61 -2.95 -3.45
CA LEU A 44 0.25 -2.95 -3.98
C LEU A 44 0.22 -2.98 -5.52
N VAL A 45 1.14 -2.27 -6.18
CA VAL A 45 1.26 -2.27 -7.65
C VAL A 45 1.72 -3.63 -8.19
N ASP A 46 2.62 -4.30 -7.48
CA ASP A 46 3.13 -5.62 -7.87
C ASP A 46 2.16 -6.78 -7.51
N THR A 47 1.24 -6.54 -6.58
CA THR A 47 0.27 -7.55 -6.11
C THR A 47 -0.64 -8.03 -7.25
N LYS A 48 -0.77 -9.36 -7.37
CA LYS A 48 -1.70 -10.01 -8.30
C LYS A 48 -2.68 -10.89 -7.53
N LEU A 49 -3.95 -10.74 -7.83
CA LEU A 49 -5.03 -11.59 -7.31
C LEU A 49 -5.14 -12.84 -8.18
N PRO A 50 -5.20 -14.06 -7.61
CA PRO A 50 -5.44 -15.25 -8.39
C PRO A 50 -6.83 -15.17 -9.04
N ALA A 51 -6.93 -15.58 -10.30
CA ALA A 51 -8.23 -15.74 -10.94
C ALA A 51 -8.97 -16.90 -10.28
N VAL A 52 -10.22 -16.65 -9.92
CA VAL A 52 -11.02 -17.55 -9.10
C VAL A 52 -12.41 -17.67 -9.69
N GLU A 53 -12.90 -18.91 -9.80
CA GLU A 53 -14.26 -19.20 -10.22
C GLU A 53 -15.08 -19.71 -9.02
N MET A 54 -16.27 -19.13 -8.85
CA MET A 54 -17.22 -19.50 -7.80
C MET A 54 -18.27 -20.43 -8.40
N LYS A 55 -18.31 -21.70 -7.98
CA LYS A 55 -19.41 -22.60 -8.31
C LYS A 55 -20.68 -22.14 -7.59
N GLU A 56 -21.86 -22.32 -8.21
CA GLU A 56 -23.13 -21.71 -7.78
C GLU A 56 -23.45 -21.87 -6.29
N ASN A 57 -23.06 -23.00 -5.68
CA ASN A 57 -23.37 -23.36 -4.29
C ASN A 57 -22.16 -23.48 -3.35
N ASP A 58 -20.94 -23.23 -3.83
CA ASP A 58 -19.74 -23.38 -2.99
C ASP A 58 -19.33 -22.08 -2.32
N VAL A 59 -18.82 -22.22 -1.09
CA VAL A 59 -18.12 -21.17 -0.34
C VAL A 59 -16.62 -21.15 -0.71
N MET A 60 -16.14 -22.20 -1.39
CA MET A 60 -14.77 -22.34 -1.83
C MET A 60 -14.64 -21.95 -3.29
N ALA A 61 -13.80 -20.96 -3.54
CA ALA A 61 -13.36 -20.59 -4.88
C ALA A 61 -12.29 -21.56 -5.37
N GLU A 62 -12.42 -22.05 -6.61
CA GLU A 62 -11.34 -22.77 -7.28
C GLU A 62 -10.47 -21.76 -8.03
N VAL A 63 -9.15 -21.85 -7.87
CA VAL A 63 -8.20 -21.01 -8.61
C VAL A 63 -8.08 -21.57 -10.01
N GLU A 64 -8.49 -20.78 -11.00
CA GLU A 64 -8.47 -21.15 -12.42
C GLU A 64 -8.00 -19.96 -13.26
N GLY A 65 -7.00 -20.19 -14.11
CA GLY A 65 -6.45 -19.18 -15.01
C GLY A 65 -5.29 -18.35 -14.41
N ASP A 66 -4.94 -17.28 -15.14
CA ASP A 66 -3.82 -16.41 -14.80
C ASP A 66 -4.23 -15.36 -13.76
N SER A 67 -3.31 -15.04 -12.85
CA SER A 67 -3.52 -13.98 -11.85
C SER A 67 -3.71 -12.61 -12.51
N VAL A 68 -4.66 -11.82 -12.00
CA VAL A 68 -4.94 -10.45 -12.45
C VAL A 68 -4.26 -9.43 -11.53
N PRO A 69 -3.65 -8.35 -12.06
CA PRO A 69 -3.09 -7.30 -11.22
C PRO A 69 -4.14 -6.63 -10.33
N LEU A 70 -3.76 -6.24 -9.12
CA LEU A 70 -4.59 -5.39 -8.28
C LEU A 70 -4.75 -4.02 -8.93
N VAL A 71 -6.00 -3.53 -9.03
CA VAL A 71 -6.29 -2.24 -9.65
C VAL A 71 -5.94 -1.10 -8.70
N ILE A 72 -4.91 -0.33 -9.04
CA ILE A 72 -4.47 0.86 -8.31
C ILE A 72 -5.01 2.12 -8.99
N GLN A 73 -5.80 2.91 -8.27
CA GLN A 73 -6.49 4.10 -8.80
C GLN A 73 -5.70 5.40 -8.62
N SER A 74 -4.78 5.45 -7.66
CA SER A 74 -3.99 6.65 -7.36
C SER A 74 -2.67 6.31 -6.69
N PHE A 75 -1.66 7.15 -6.86
CA PHE A 75 -0.30 6.95 -6.35
C PHE A 75 0.06 8.06 -5.36
N PRO A 76 -0.45 8.02 -4.11
CA PRO A 76 -0.06 8.99 -3.09
C PRO A 76 1.41 8.83 -2.73
N ILE A 77 2.14 9.94 -2.70
CA ILE A 77 3.56 10.00 -2.31
C ILE A 77 3.66 10.92 -1.10
N SER A 78 4.19 10.41 0.00
CA SER A 78 4.46 11.21 1.20
C SER A 78 5.81 11.93 1.06
N HIS A 79 5.92 13.06 1.76
CA HIS A 79 7.15 13.84 1.88
C HIS A 79 7.26 14.34 3.32
N THR A 80 8.36 14.01 3.98
CA THR A 80 8.63 14.42 5.36
C THR A 80 9.57 15.63 5.41
N PHE A 81 9.21 16.58 6.27
CA PHE A 81 9.95 17.83 6.47
C PHE A 81 10.34 17.96 7.94
N ALA A 82 11.63 18.12 8.23
CA ALA A 82 12.13 18.49 9.54
C ALA A 82 12.25 20.01 9.64
N LEU A 83 11.77 20.57 10.75
CA LEU A 83 11.80 22.00 11.04
C LEU A 83 12.80 22.28 12.17
N PHE A 84 13.78 23.13 11.91
CA PHE A 84 14.80 23.52 12.87
C PHE A 84 14.63 25.00 13.24
N ASP A 85 14.28 25.24 14.50
CA ASP A 85 14.22 26.57 15.09
C ASP A 85 15.48 26.85 15.90
N PHE A 86 16.17 27.94 15.56
CA PHE A 86 17.41 28.37 16.22
C PHE A 86 17.21 29.70 16.99
N GLY A 87 15.98 30.20 17.12
CA GLY A 87 15.62 31.43 17.84
C GLY A 87 15.98 32.72 17.11
N ASP A 88 17.27 32.95 16.85
CA ASP A 88 17.78 34.20 16.29
C ASP A 88 17.75 34.25 14.74
N VAL A 89 17.41 33.12 14.10
CA VAL A 89 17.27 33.02 12.65
C VAL A 89 15.93 32.37 12.28
N PRO A 90 15.40 32.61 11.06
CA PRO A 90 14.18 31.95 10.60
C PRO A 90 14.30 30.43 10.64
N VAL A 91 13.17 29.76 10.89
CA VAL A 91 13.06 28.29 10.88
C VAL A 91 13.64 27.73 9.58
N LYS A 92 14.58 26.80 9.70
CA LYS A 92 15.11 26.06 8.56
C LYS A 92 14.30 24.80 8.33
N VAL A 93 14.10 24.45 7.07
CA VAL A 93 13.37 23.25 6.66
C VAL A 93 14.34 22.31 5.97
N LEU A 94 14.39 21.06 6.42
CA LEU A 94 15.11 19.97 5.76
C LEU A 94 14.08 18.98 5.21
N VAL A 95 14.29 18.53 3.99
CA VAL A 95 13.49 17.47 3.37
C VAL A 95 14.25 16.16 3.52
N ASP A 96 13.53 15.06 3.75
CA ASP A 96 14.13 13.72 3.88
C ASP A 96 15.21 13.67 4.98
N PRO A 97 14.82 13.93 6.26
CA PRO A 97 15.78 13.94 7.34
C PRO A 97 16.32 12.53 7.61
N THR A 98 17.63 12.46 7.82
CA THR A 98 18.32 11.28 8.35
C THR A 98 17.95 11.03 9.81
N ASP A 99 18.44 9.93 10.37
CA ASP A 99 18.35 9.65 11.80
C ASP A 99 19.26 10.54 12.66
N GLU A 100 20.24 11.20 12.05
CA GLU A 100 21.09 12.26 12.65
C GLU A 100 20.55 13.67 12.43
#